data_AF-A0A258F161-F1
#
_entry.id   AF-A0A258F161-F1
#
_cell.length_a   1.000
_cell.length_b   1.000
_cell.length_c   1.000
_cell.angle_alpha   90.00
_cell.angle_beta   90.00
_cell.angle_gamma   90.00
#
_symmetry.space_group_name_H-M   'P 1'
#
loop_
_entity.id
_entity.type
_entity.pdbx_description
1 polymer ?
#
loop_
_entity_poly.entity_id
_entity_poly.type
_entity_poly.pdbx_seq_one_letter_code
_entity_poly.pdbx_strand_id
1 'polypeptide(L)' 'EQTVRETLPEGFQRAEFLQEKGAVDRIIDRRQMRDELATTLAMMMGRPALAA' A
#
# COMPACT_ATOMS: atom_id res chain seq x y z
N GLU A 1 20.98 9.32 -4.52
CA GLU A 1 22.19 10.10 -4.23
C GLU A 1 22.80 10.76 -5.45
N GLN A 2 23.02 10.09 -6.58
CA GLN A 2 23.73 10.71 -7.73
C GLN A 2 22.99 11.89 -8.39
N THR A 3 21.66 11.87 -8.47
CA THR A 3 20.87 12.94 -9.12
C THR A 3 20.75 14.20 -8.26
N VAL A 4 20.52 14.02 -6.96
CA VAL A 4 20.32 15.11 -5.99
C VAL A 4 21.57 15.43 -5.16
N ARG A 5 22.64 14.64 -5.30
CA ARG A 5 23.92 14.74 -4.59
C ARG A 5 23.82 14.76 -3.06
N GLU A 6 22.73 14.21 -2.53
CA GLU A 6 22.47 14.05 -1.10
C GLU A 6 22.28 12.57 -0.75
N THR A 7 22.62 12.21 0.48
CA THR A 7 22.33 10.88 1.02
C THR A 7 20.82 10.69 1.12
N LEU A 8 20.32 9.58 0.58
CA LEU A 8 18.89 9.32 0.63
C LEU A 8 18.49 8.90 2.04
N PRO A 9 17.30 9.31 2.53
CA PRO A 9 16.80 8.87 3.83
C PRO A 9 16.80 7.35 3.94
N GLU A 10 16.96 6.84 5.17
CA GLU A 10 16.81 5.41 5.41
C GLU A 10 15.41 4.94 4.97
N GLY A 11 15.37 3.80 4.29
CA GLY A 11 14.10 3.26 3.79
C GLY A 11 13.45 4.08 2.67
N PHE A 12 14.16 5.02 2.04
CA PHE A 12 13.66 5.74 0.88
C PHE A 12 13.09 4.76 -0.16
N GLN A 13 11.87 5.05 -0.64
CA GLN A 13 11.08 4.21 -1.55
C GLN A 13 10.61 2.85 -1.01
N ARG A 14 10.84 2.53 0.27
CA ARG A 14 10.15 1.38 0.90
C ARG A 14 8.67 1.70 1.11
N ALA A 15 7.87 0.64 1.22
CA ALA A 15 6.42 0.79 1.38
C ALA A 15 6.07 1.63 2.62
N GLU A 16 6.80 1.44 3.72
CA GLU A 16 6.63 2.16 4.99
C GLU A 16 6.92 3.65 4.81
N PHE A 17 8.04 3.98 4.16
CA PHE A 17 8.38 5.37 3.83
C PHE A 17 7.32 6.03 2.96
N LEU A 18 6.82 5.31 1.94
CA LEU A 18 5.77 5.82 1.05
C LEU A 18 4.42 5.99 1.77
N GLN A 19 4.10 5.10 2.70
CA GLN A 19 2.89 5.19 3.53
C GLN A 19 2.94 6.42 4.44
N GLU A 20 4.08 6.68 5.10
CA GLU A 20 4.27 7.89 5.92
C GLU A 20 4.14 9.20 5.11
N LYS A 21 4.46 9.17 3.82
CA LYS A 21 4.27 10.32 2.90
C LYS A 21 2.86 10.40 2.30
N GLY A 22 1.96 9.47 2.65
CA GLY A 22 0.60 9.41 2.13
C GLY A 22 0.48 8.97 0.67
N ALA A 23 1.55 8.40 0.10
CA ALA A 23 1.54 7.87 -1.26
C ALA A 23 1.03 6.42 -1.34
N VAL A 24 0.97 5.71 -0.22
CA VAL A 24 0.44 4.35 -0.08
C VAL A 24 -0.61 4.34 1.01
N ASP A 25 -1.81 3.84 0.72
CA ASP A 25 -2.90 3.77 1.70
C ASP A 25 -2.67 2.65 2.72
N ARG A 26 -2.26 1.45 2.28
CA ARG A 26 -2.12 0.26 3.12
C ARG A 26 -0.98 -0.64 2.66
N ILE A 27 -0.29 -1.23 3.63
CA ILE A 27 0.71 -2.29 3.44
C ILE A 27 0.09 -3.58 4.00
N ILE A 28 0.06 -4.64 3.20
CA ILE A 28 -0.59 -5.90 3.57
C ILE A 28 0.31 -7.10 3.28
N ASP A 29 0.14 -8.18 4.05
CA ASP A 29 0.82 -9.44 3.78
C ASP A 29 0.32 -10.04 2.45
N ARG A 30 1.24 -10.59 1.67
CA ARG A 30 0.94 -11.19 0.36
C ARG A 30 -0.15 -12.27 0.43
N ARG A 31 -0.23 -13.02 1.53
CA ARG A 31 -1.22 -14.08 1.76
C ARG A 31 -2.64 -13.53 1.95
N GLN A 32 -2.77 -12.30 2.45
CA GLN A 32 -4.05 -11.62 2.67
C GLN A 32 -4.51 -10.82 1.45
N MET A 33 -3.64 -10.64 0.44
CA MET A 33 -3.90 -9.75 -0.69
C MET A 33 -5.16 -10.09 -1.48
N ARG A 34 -5.48 -11.39 -1.64
CA ARG A 34 -6.70 -11.80 -2.34
C ARG A 34 -7.95 -11.22 -1.67
N ASP A 35 -8.05 -11.41 -0.36
CA ASP A 35 -9.25 -11.05 0.40
C ASP A 35 -9.36 -9.54 0.55
N GLU A 36 -8.22 -8.86 0.72
CA GLU A 36 -8.14 -7.39 0.76
C GLU A 36 -8.56 -6.73 -0.56
N LEU A 37 -8.07 -7.25 -1.70
CA LEU A 37 -8.49 -6.76 -3.01
C LEU A 37 -9.99 -6.97 -3.23
N ALA A 38 -10.49 -8.15 -2.90
CA ALA A 38 -11.88 -8.50 -3.13
C ALA A 38 -12.82 -7.63 -2.27
N THR A 39 -12.47 -7.40 -1.01
CA THR A 39 -13.18 -6.48 -0.09
C THR A 39 -13.14 -5.03 -0.58
N THR A 40 -11.98 -4.55 -0.99
CA THR A 40 -11.80 -3.17 -1.48
C THR A 40 -12.65 -2.91 -2.73
N LEU A 41 -12.62 -3.84 -3.69
CA LEU A 41 -13.41 -3.75 -4.90
C LEU A 41 -14.91 -3.84 -4.61
N ALA A 42 -15.35 -4.69 -3.67
CA ALA A 42 -16.74 -4.76 -3.26
C ALA A 42 -17.25 -3.42 -2.73
N MET A 43 -16.48 -2.77 -1.84
CA MET A 43 -16.79 -1.43 -1.32
C MET A 43 -16.90 -0.39 -2.45
N MET A 44 -15.91 -0.34 -3.35
CA MET A 44 -15.89 0.62 -4.46
C MET A 44 -17.04 0.42 -5.45
N MET A 45 -17.54 -0.81 -5.59
CA MET A 45 -18.66 -1.15 -6.47
C MET A 45 -20.03 -1.12 -5.77
N GLY A 46 -20.12 -0.74 -4.49
CA GLY A 46 -21.37 -0.77 -3.73
C GLY A 46 -21.95 -2.18 -3.55
N ARG A 47 -21.09 -3.21 -3.54
CA ARG A 47 -21.47 -4.61 -3.35
C ARG A 47 -21.30 -5.01 -1.88
N PRO A 48 -22.06 -6.00 -1.39
CA PRO A 48 -21.82 -6.55 -0.06
C PRO A 48 -20.40 -7.14 0.03
N ALA A 49 -19.81 -7.09 1.22
CA ALA A 49 -18.54 -7.76 1.49
C ALA A 49 -18.67 -9.26 1.20
N LEU A 50 -17.59 -9.87 0.70
CA LEU A 50 -17.54 -11.32 0.53
C LEU A 50 -17.69 -11.96 1.92
N ALA A 51 -18.68 -12.85 2.05
CA ALA A 51 -18.80 -13.68 3.25
C ALA A 51 -17.53 -14.54 3.38
N ALA A 52 -16.96 -14.55 4.58
CA ALA A 52 -15.77 -15.33 4.93
C ALA A 52 -16.03 -16.84 4.88
#